data_AF-A0A6A6SZV3-F1
#
_entry.id   AF-A0A6A6SZV3-F1
#
_cell.length_a   1.000
_cell.length_b   1.000
_cell.length_c   1.000
_cell.angle_alpha   90.00
_cell.angle_beta   90.00
_cell.angle_gamma   90.00
#
_symmetry.space_group_name_H-M   'P 1'
#
loop_
_entity.id
_entity.type
_entity.pdbx_description
1 polymer ?
#
loop_
_entity_poly.entity_id
_entity_poly.type
_entity_poly.pdbx_seq_one_letter_code
_entity_poly.pdbx_strand_id
1 'polypeptide(L)'
;MDPRYQSSDSAFDNRSFQPEDLDGALGGSALEQRASRWVQTPGGRFPAESVYFVGNDDERAFTLDPNAKSAFTINERSVQPTPDDSPRHSVDLEKQNDKNHQSSLDLHRKDASQPKLPFGQRLRHFTWAWYTLTMSTGGVATLISIQPHQFPGLITIGAIFYILNLFFFAIVCGFMVLRFTKFPGAFKDSLCHEREGLFFPTFWLSVATIITGTQKYVIVMYESNDSMRGWMLTSMSIAFWAYVVCTFAVAVIQYSFLFVGHTYLLTKFMPSWLLPIFPVMLAGTIASVIAADQPLQSRFPILVAGLGCQGLGFTVSIIMYAHYIGRLMQVGLPNREHRGAMFIGVGPPSFTCLAFIGMANALPQDFDLQRDGLMDGHLLRTMALVSAIFLWVLAMWFFMIAIIGVLHSRPKDFHLGWWAMVFPNTGFVIATISIGNALQDEVIRYVGNALTICIVCMWAFVLYHNIRAVIVSEIMYPGRDEDVED
;
A
#
# COMPACT_ATOMS: atom_id res chain seq x y z
N MET A 1 19.34 35.17 47.63
CA MET A 1 20.79 34.92 47.80
C MET A 1 21.34 34.51 46.44
N ASP A 2 21.97 35.46 45.77
CA ASP A 2 22.94 35.26 44.67
C ASP A 2 24.24 34.65 45.27
N PRO A 3 25.29 34.17 44.54
CA PRO A 3 25.59 34.40 43.13
C PRO A 3 26.20 33.22 42.32
N ARG A 4 25.90 33.21 41.01
CA ARG A 4 26.89 33.18 39.90
C ARG A 4 26.17 33.12 38.54
N TYR A 5 25.79 34.31 38.09
CA TYR A 5 25.73 34.77 36.69
C TYR A 5 27.07 34.42 35.97
N GLN A 6 27.13 34.09 34.67
CA GLN A 6 27.02 35.07 33.58
C GLN A 6 26.63 34.46 32.22
N SER A 7 25.77 35.23 31.54
CA SER A 7 25.39 35.24 30.14
C SER A 7 26.43 35.89 29.23
N SER A 8 26.38 35.60 27.92
CA SER A 8 26.79 36.57 26.89
C SER A 8 25.91 36.44 25.64
N ASP A 9 24.92 37.33 25.56
CA ASP A 9 24.34 37.82 24.30
C ASP A 9 25.23 38.94 23.75
N SER A 10 25.38 38.98 22.43
CA SER A 10 25.46 40.18 21.57
C SER A 10 25.91 39.71 20.17
N ALA A 11 25.50 40.23 19.02
CA ALA A 11 24.49 41.16 18.55
C ALA A 11 24.90 41.40 17.08
N PHE A 12 23.92 41.49 16.17
CA PHE A 12 23.92 42.29 14.94
C PHE A 12 25.26 42.68 14.27
N ASP A 13 25.44 42.30 13.00
CA ASP A 13 25.72 43.33 12.00
C ASP A 13 25.08 43.01 10.65
N ASN A 14 24.47 44.05 10.08
CA ASN A 14 23.61 44.05 8.91
C ASN A 14 24.15 45.16 8.02
N ARG A 15 24.93 44.85 6.96
CA ARG A 15 25.33 45.84 5.95
C ARG A 15 25.30 45.26 4.55
N SER A 16 24.29 45.73 3.82
CA SER A 16 24.18 45.78 2.37
C SER A 16 25.29 46.62 1.72
N PHE A 17 25.81 46.19 0.57
CA PHE A 17 26.23 47.08 -0.54
C PHE A 17 26.24 46.27 -1.86
N GLN A 18 25.53 46.77 -2.88
CA GLN A 18 25.54 46.26 -4.27
C GLN A 18 26.63 46.98 -5.11
N PRO A 19 26.63 46.94 -6.47
CA PRO A 19 27.58 46.21 -7.31
C PRO A 19 28.47 47.15 -8.16
N GLU A 20 29.54 46.66 -8.77
CA GLU A 20 30.11 47.30 -9.98
C GLU A 20 31.07 46.38 -10.75
N ASP A 21 30.68 46.19 -12.01
CA ASP A 21 31.35 45.82 -13.27
C ASP A 21 32.87 45.58 -13.35
N LEU A 22 33.24 44.60 -14.20
CA LEU A 22 34.20 44.81 -15.30
C LEU A 22 34.17 43.67 -16.33
N ASP A 23 33.81 44.07 -17.56
CA ASP A 23 33.83 43.34 -18.83
C ASP A 23 35.24 42.95 -19.34
N GLY A 24 35.27 41.99 -20.29
CA GLY A 24 36.31 41.86 -21.34
C GLY A 24 36.96 40.47 -21.42
N ALA A 25 36.46 39.49 -22.19
CA ALA A 25 36.49 39.33 -23.66
C ALA A 25 37.65 38.44 -24.18
N LEU A 26 37.30 37.59 -25.17
CA LEU A 26 38.13 36.80 -26.13
C LEU A 26 38.75 35.50 -25.57
N GLY A 27 38.56 34.29 -26.11
CA GLY A 27 38.24 33.85 -27.47
C GLY A 27 39.39 32.97 -27.99
N GLY A 28 39.17 31.68 -28.30
CA GLY A 28 40.15 30.86 -29.04
C GLY A 28 40.20 29.37 -28.71
N SER A 29 39.88 28.56 -29.71
CA SER A 29 39.80 27.09 -29.77
C SER A 29 41.13 26.33 -29.67
N ALA A 30 41.12 25.11 -29.09
CA ALA A 30 41.88 23.95 -29.58
C ALA A 30 41.35 22.62 -29.01
N LEU A 31 41.10 21.67 -29.92
CA LEU A 31 40.82 20.26 -29.67
C LEU A 31 42.05 19.55 -29.07
N GLU A 32 41.87 18.74 -28.02
CA GLU A 32 42.65 17.50 -27.87
C GLU A 32 41.95 16.48 -26.95
N GLN A 33 41.90 15.24 -27.43
CA GLN A 33 41.38 14.06 -26.75
C GLN A 33 42.13 13.81 -25.43
N ARG A 34 41.43 13.47 -24.33
CA ARG A 34 42.05 12.70 -23.25
C ARG A 34 41.09 11.79 -22.51
N ALA A 35 41.56 10.54 -22.43
CA ALA A 35 40.91 9.37 -21.90
C ALA A 35 40.77 9.36 -20.36
N SER A 36 39.81 8.54 -19.93
CA SER A 36 39.64 7.83 -18.67
C SER A 36 40.77 7.92 -17.63
N ARG A 37 40.43 8.33 -16.40
CA ARG A 37 41.15 7.87 -15.19
C ARG A 37 40.25 7.91 -13.95
N TRP A 38 39.83 6.71 -13.55
CA TRP A 38 39.43 6.40 -12.18
C TRP A 38 40.68 6.40 -11.29
N VAL A 39 40.60 7.03 -10.13
CA VAL A 39 41.67 7.01 -9.12
C VAL A 39 41.58 5.70 -8.35
N GLN A 40 42.60 4.84 -8.51
CA GLN A 40 42.85 3.65 -7.70
C GLN A 40 43.77 4.02 -6.53
N THR A 41 43.39 3.67 -5.30
CA THR A 41 44.29 3.65 -4.13
C THR A 41 44.98 2.27 -4.02
N PRO A 42 46.28 2.18 -3.68
CA PRO A 42 47.03 0.92 -3.72
C PRO A 42 46.77 0.00 -2.52
N GLY A 43 46.70 -1.31 -2.77
CA GLY A 43 46.53 -2.35 -1.76
C GLY A 43 47.84 -2.73 -1.03
N GLY A 44 47.77 -2.77 0.30
CA GLY A 44 48.83 -3.31 1.16
C GLY A 44 48.70 -4.83 1.32
N ARG A 45 49.81 -5.53 1.10
CA ARG A 45 49.96 -7.00 1.22
C ARG A 45 50.08 -7.41 2.69
N PHE A 46 49.31 -8.41 3.13
CA PHE A 46 49.59 -9.16 4.35
C PHE A 46 49.99 -10.60 4.00
N PRO A 47 51.14 -11.11 4.48
CA PRO A 47 51.50 -12.51 4.35
C PRO A 47 50.82 -13.36 5.42
N ALA A 48 50.50 -14.60 5.06
CA ALA A 48 50.03 -15.66 5.94
C ALA A 48 51.19 -16.24 6.76
N GLU A 49 51.00 -16.44 8.07
CA GLU A 49 51.30 -17.69 8.79
C GLU A 49 51.06 -17.55 10.30
N SER A 50 50.62 -18.66 10.89
CA SER A 50 50.24 -18.91 12.28
C SER A 50 51.45 -19.17 13.19
N VAL A 51 51.53 -18.53 14.38
CA VAL A 51 52.28 -19.08 15.53
C VAL A 51 51.63 -18.66 16.86
N TYR A 52 51.41 -19.66 17.71
CA TYR A 52 50.94 -19.60 19.10
C TYR A 52 51.90 -18.83 20.03
N PHE A 53 51.37 -18.15 21.06
CA PHE A 53 52.12 -17.90 22.30
C PHE A 53 51.26 -18.13 23.54
N VAL A 54 51.83 -18.92 24.46
CA VAL A 54 51.37 -19.29 25.80
C VAL A 54 52.21 -18.53 26.84
N GLY A 55 51.59 -18.12 27.95
CA GLY A 55 52.21 -17.75 29.24
C GLY A 55 52.64 -16.27 29.38
N ASN A 56 52.69 -15.65 30.57
CA ASN A 56 52.34 -16.02 31.95
C ASN A 56 52.41 -14.72 32.81
N ASP A 57 51.70 -14.70 33.95
CA ASP A 57 51.84 -13.90 35.19
C ASP A 57 52.75 -12.64 35.25
N ASP A 58 52.17 -11.48 35.64
CA ASP A 58 52.39 -10.83 36.95
C ASP A 58 52.05 -9.31 36.98
N GLU A 59 51.36 -8.95 38.07
CA GLU A 59 51.36 -7.69 38.83
C GLU A 59 51.53 -6.33 38.11
N ARG A 60 50.46 -5.51 38.08
CA ARG A 60 50.50 -4.10 38.56
C ARG A 60 49.16 -3.66 39.13
N ALA A 61 49.19 -3.37 40.43
CA ALA A 61 48.10 -2.82 41.23
C ALA A 61 47.71 -1.39 40.81
N PHE A 62 46.39 -1.12 40.76
CA PHE A 62 45.83 0.23 40.88
C PHE A 62 44.94 0.28 42.12
N THR A 63 45.25 1.25 43.00
CA THR A 63 44.56 1.54 44.25
C THR A 63 43.11 1.98 44.01
N LEU A 64 42.16 1.34 44.68
CA LEU A 64 40.73 1.71 44.67
C LEU A 64 40.46 2.82 45.71
N ASP A 65 39.79 3.89 45.27
CA ASP A 65 39.27 4.99 46.09
C ASP A 65 38.05 4.51 46.92
N PRO A 66 38.00 4.66 48.26
CA PRO A 66 36.96 4.04 49.08
C PRO A 66 35.56 4.69 49.03
N ASN A 67 35.34 5.76 48.26
CA ASN A 67 34.08 6.54 48.33
C ASN A 67 33.42 6.87 46.98
N ALA A 68 33.66 6.08 45.93
CA ALA A 68 32.90 6.20 44.69
C ALA A 68 31.51 5.54 44.81
N LYS A 69 30.45 6.36 44.79
CA LYS A 69 29.06 5.93 44.72
C LYS A 69 28.85 5.00 43.52
N SER A 70 28.11 3.92 43.74
CA SER A 70 27.79 2.85 42.78
C SER A 70 27.41 3.38 41.39
N ALA A 71 28.15 2.94 40.37
CA ALA A 71 27.78 3.10 38.97
C ALA A 71 26.45 2.38 38.70
N PHE A 72 25.58 3.03 37.92
CA PHE A 72 24.33 2.44 37.41
C PHE A 72 24.61 1.09 36.72
N THR A 73 24.06 0.01 37.27
CA THR A 73 24.09 -1.31 36.62
C THR A 73 23.06 -1.29 35.50
N ILE A 74 23.50 -1.12 34.26
CA ILE A 74 22.67 -1.48 33.10
C ILE A 74 22.59 -3.00 33.12
N ASN A 75 21.40 -3.56 33.35
CA ASN A 75 21.16 -4.97 33.06
C ASN A 75 21.28 -5.15 31.55
N GLU A 76 22.47 -5.52 31.07
CA GLU A 76 22.64 -6.05 29.73
C GLU A 76 21.77 -7.31 29.62
N ARG A 77 20.68 -7.20 28.87
CA ARG A 77 19.90 -8.35 28.46
C ARG A 77 20.86 -9.22 27.66
N SER A 78 21.20 -10.40 28.18
CA SER A 78 22.07 -11.36 27.50
C SER A 78 21.49 -11.64 26.12
N VAL A 79 22.08 -11.05 25.07
CA VAL A 79 21.77 -11.41 23.69
C VAL A 79 22.30 -12.83 23.55
N GLN A 80 21.39 -13.80 23.43
CA GLN A 80 21.79 -15.14 23.03
C GLN A 80 22.54 -15.00 21.70
N PRO A 81 23.77 -15.54 21.57
CA PRO A 81 24.41 -15.59 20.27
C PRO A 81 23.49 -16.34 19.33
N THR A 82 23.16 -15.72 18.19
CA THR A 82 22.50 -16.41 17.08
C THR A 82 23.29 -17.68 16.77
N PRO A 83 22.65 -18.85 16.69
CA PRO A 83 23.33 -20.06 16.26
C PRO A 83 23.95 -19.79 14.89
N ASP A 84 25.28 -19.80 14.84
CA ASP A 84 26.02 -19.83 13.58
C ASP A 84 25.82 -21.23 12.98
N ASP A 85 25.56 -21.29 11.68
CA ASP A 85 25.25 -22.49 10.89
C ASP A 85 23.87 -23.16 11.10
N SER A 86 22.84 -22.61 10.44
CA SER A 86 21.86 -23.49 9.80
C SER A 86 22.40 -23.90 8.42
N PRO A 87 22.77 -25.17 8.17
CA PRO A 87 23.14 -25.61 6.84
C PRO A 87 21.99 -25.31 5.86
N ARG A 88 22.27 -24.79 4.65
CA ARG A 88 21.20 -24.57 3.63
C ARG A 88 20.30 -25.81 3.42
N HIS A 89 20.86 -27.00 3.65
CA HIS A 89 20.16 -28.27 3.57
C HIS A 89 19.11 -28.48 4.69
N SER A 90 19.24 -27.86 5.87
CA SER A 90 18.24 -27.97 6.94
C SER A 90 17.00 -27.12 6.66
N VAL A 91 17.17 -25.94 6.06
CA VAL A 91 16.06 -25.05 5.66
C VAL A 91 15.23 -25.67 4.53
N ASP A 92 15.89 -26.31 3.56
CA ASP A 92 15.20 -27.02 2.47
C ASP A 92 14.49 -28.30 2.96
N LEU A 93 15.05 -28.99 3.96
CA LEU A 93 14.38 -30.13 4.63
C LEU A 93 13.14 -29.68 5.42
N GLU A 94 13.14 -28.50 6.03
CA GLU A 94 11.98 -27.95 6.75
C GLU A 94 10.81 -27.67 5.79
N LYS A 95 11.10 -27.08 4.61
CA LYS A 95 10.11 -26.92 3.52
C LYS A 95 9.58 -28.24 2.96
N GLN A 96 10.34 -29.33 3.08
CA GLN A 96 9.90 -30.68 2.70
C GLN A 96 9.14 -31.38 3.84
N ASN A 97 9.52 -31.17 5.11
CA ASN A 97 8.88 -31.79 6.28
C ASN A 97 7.49 -31.23 6.58
N ASP A 98 7.23 -29.95 6.28
CA ASP A 98 5.88 -29.37 6.37
C ASP A 98 4.85 -30.06 5.45
N LYS A 99 5.31 -30.77 4.40
CA LYS A 99 4.42 -31.60 3.57
C LYS A 99 4.02 -32.92 4.24
N ASN A 100 4.79 -33.41 5.22
CA ASN A 100 4.59 -34.72 5.85
C ASN A 100 3.96 -34.64 7.26
N HIS A 101 3.86 -33.47 7.89
CA HIS A 101 3.24 -33.27 9.21
C HIS A 101 1.90 -32.54 9.21
N GLN A 102 1.10 -32.69 8.15
CA GLN A 102 -0.27 -32.14 8.09
C GLN A 102 -1.29 -33.03 8.85
N SER A 103 -1.00 -33.29 10.13
CA SER A 103 -1.97 -33.78 11.12
C SER A 103 -2.05 -32.90 12.37
N SER A 104 -1.60 -31.65 12.29
CA SER A 104 -2.10 -30.61 13.19
C SER A 104 -3.57 -30.36 12.86
N LEU A 105 -4.42 -30.18 13.87
CA LEU A 105 -5.80 -29.70 13.67
C LEU A 105 -5.74 -28.46 12.76
N ASP A 106 -6.29 -28.53 11.55
CA ASP A 106 -6.55 -27.33 10.73
C ASP A 106 -7.54 -26.47 11.55
N LEU A 107 -7.05 -25.50 12.33
CA LEU A 107 -7.88 -24.60 13.16
C LEU A 107 -8.96 -23.89 12.32
N HIS A 108 -8.71 -23.75 11.02
CA HIS A 108 -9.63 -23.15 10.05
C HIS A 108 -10.63 -24.13 9.43
N ARG A 109 -10.48 -25.45 9.60
CA ARG A 109 -11.40 -26.43 8.98
C ARG A 109 -12.73 -26.44 9.72
N LYS A 110 -13.83 -26.34 8.99
CA LYS A 110 -15.17 -26.38 9.60
C LYS A 110 -15.40 -27.67 10.37
N ASP A 111 -15.63 -27.55 11.68
CA ASP A 111 -16.04 -28.67 12.52
C ASP A 111 -17.48 -29.06 12.15
N ALA A 112 -17.67 -30.32 11.77
CA ALA A 112 -18.98 -30.84 11.38
C ALA A 112 -20.01 -30.81 12.54
N SER A 113 -19.54 -30.67 13.78
CA SER A 113 -20.33 -30.58 15.02
C SER A 113 -20.63 -29.15 15.48
N GLN A 114 -20.26 -28.10 14.73
CA GLN A 114 -20.50 -26.72 15.15
C GLN A 114 -21.99 -26.39 15.32
N PRO A 115 -22.42 -25.86 16.49
CA PRO A 115 -23.80 -25.47 16.70
C PRO A 115 -24.16 -24.25 15.84
N LYS A 116 -25.37 -24.25 15.28
CA LYS A 116 -25.90 -23.09 14.54
C LYS A 116 -26.18 -21.94 15.51
N LEU A 117 -25.39 -20.86 15.41
CA LEU A 117 -25.61 -19.67 16.21
C LEU A 117 -26.69 -18.78 15.57
N PRO A 118 -27.56 -18.15 16.37
CA PRO A 118 -28.51 -17.16 15.86
C PRO A 118 -27.76 -15.97 15.25
N PHE A 119 -28.34 -15.36 14.21
CA PHE A 119 -27.71 -14.26 13.47
C PHE A 119 -27.26 -13.09 14.37
N GLY A 120 -28.03 -12.81 15.43
CA GLY A 120 -27.69 -11.76 16.39
C GLY A 120 -26.42 -12.01 17.22
N GLN A 121 -25.97 -13.26 17.38
CA GLN A 121 -24.68 -13.60 18.00
C GLN A 121 -23.56 -13.60 16.95
N ARG A 122 -23.86 -14.07 15.74
CA ARG A 122 -22.94 -14.03 14.59
C ARG A 122 -22.48 -12.62 14.25
N LEU A 123 -23.34 -11.62 14.43
CA LEU A 123 -23.01 -10.21 14.22
C LEU A 123 -21.83 -9.72 15.07
N ARG A 124 -21.53 -10.36 16.21
CA ARG A 124 -20.34 -10.04 17.01
C ARG A 124 -19.03 -10.22 16.22
N HIS A 125 -19.03 -11.16 15.28
CA HIS A 125 -17.91 -11.54 14.41
C HIS A 125 -17.95 -10.84 13.04
N PHE A 126 -18.75 -9.79 12.89
CA PHE A 126 -18.81 -9.01 11.66
C PHE A 126 -17.68 -7.95 11.65
N THR A 127 -16.61 -8.21 10.91
CA THR A 127 -15.34 -7.46 10.96
C THR A 127 -15.23 -6.32 9.94
N TRP A 128 -14.18 -5.50 10.05
CA TRP A 128 -13.84 -4.49 9.02
C TRP A 128 -13.55 -5.09 7.65
N ALA A 129 -13.13 -6.35 7.56
CA ALA A 129 -12.81 -7.00 6.29
C ALA A 129 -14.02 -7.10 5.34
N TRP A 130 -15.24 -6.93 5.83
CA TRP A 130 -16.45 -6.85 4.99
C TRP A 130 -16.44 -5.69 4.00
N TYR A 131 -15.70 -4.60 4.26
CA TYR A 131 -15.56 -3.52 3.29
C TYR A 131 -14.77 -3.94 2.04
N THR A 132 -14.05 -5.08 2.07
CA THR A 132 -13.40 -5.63 0.88
C THR A 132 -14.38 -5.97 -0.25
N LEU A 133 -15.62 -6.37 0.08
CA LEU A 133 -16.72 -6.55 -0.88
C LEU A 133 -17.06 -5.22 -1.58
N THR A 134 -17.21 -4.16 -0.80
CA THR A 134 -17.62 -2.83 -1.29
C THR A 134 -16.52 -2.20 -2.13
N MET A 135 -15.27 -2.15 -1.64
CA MET A 135 -14.15 -1.63 -2.43
C MET A 135 -13.97 -2.42 -3.75
N SER A 136 -14.16 -3.74 -3.75
CA SER A 136 -14.10 -4.56 -4.96
C SER A 136 -15.21 -4.22 -5.96
N THR A 137 -16.44 -4.06 -5.47
CA THR A 137 -17.59 -3.71 -6.30
C THR A 137 -17.42 -2.32 -6.91
N GLY A 138 -16.94 -1.34 -6.14
CA GLY A 138 -16.60 -0.01 -6.64
C GLY A 138 -15.41 0.02 -7.61
N GLY A 139 -14.42 -0.85 -7.39
CA GLY A 139 -13.29 -1.06 -8.31
C GLY A 139 -13.75 -1.61 -9.66
N VAL A 140 -14.68 -2.58 -9.67
CA VAL A 140 -15.29 -3.12 -10.90
C VAL A 140 -16.10 -2.04 -11.64
N ALA A 141 -16.90 -1.23 -10.91
CA ALA A 141 -17.59 -0.10 -11.52
C ALA A 141 -16.59 0.85 -12.20
N THR A 142 -15.53 1.25 -11.49
CA THR A 142 -14.50 2.14 -12.05
C THR A 142 -13.85 1.53 -13.30
N LEU A 143 -13.52 0.24 -13.28
CA LEU A 143 -12.95 -0.48 -14.42
C LEU A 143 -13.88 -0.47 -15.65
N ILE A 144 -15.18 -0.67 -15.46
CA ILE A 144 -16.18 -0.65 -16.54
C ILE A 144 -16.28 0.76 -17.15
N SER A 145 -16.16 1.82 -16.36
CA SER A 145 -16.26 3.21 -16.85
C SER A 145 -15.17 3.61 -17.86
N ILE A 146 -14.05 2.88 -17.90
CA ILE A 146 -12.87 3.27 -18.67
C ILE A 146 -12.51 2.29 -19.81
N GLN A 147 -13.40 1.38 -20.17
CA GLN A 147 -13.07 0.41 -21.22
C GLN A 147 -12.70 1.10 -22.55
N PRO A 148 -11.68 0.60 -23.26
CA PRO A 148 -11.23 1.19 -24.51
C PRO A 148 -12.26 1.02 -25.64
N HIS A 149 -12.96 -0.11 -25.69
CA HIS A 149 -13.98 -0.38 -26.72
C HIS A 149 -15.38 -0.24 -26.11
N GLN A 150 -15.94 0.97 -26.22
CA GLN A 150 -17.24 1.30 -25.64
C GLN A 150 -18.41 0.82 -26.51
N PHE A 151 -19.49 0.40 -25.86
CA PHE A 151 -20.80 0.16 -26.47
C PHE A 151 -21.90 0.80 -25.61
N PRO A 152 -23.10 1.11 -26.16
CA PRO A 152 -24.10 1.92 -25.47
C PRO A 152 -24.52 1.39 -24.09
N GLY A 153 -24.56 0.06 -23.90
CA GLY A 153 -24.94 -0.55 -22.62
C GLY A 153 -23.85 -0.52 -21.54
N LEU A 154 -22.60 -0.20 -21.87
CA LEU A 154 -21.48 -0.32 -20.95
C LEU A 154 -21.58 0.65 -19.77
N ILE A 155 -21.98 1.90 -20.03
CA ILE A 155 -22.19 2.90 -18.97
C ILE A 155 -23.31 2.46 -18.03
N THR A 156 -24.41 1.90 -18.57
CA THR A 156 -25.52 1.36 -17.77
C THR A 156 -25.07 0.21 -16.88
N ILE A 157 -24.30 -0.75 -17.41
CA ILE A 157 -23.74 -1.85 -16.62
C ILE A 157 -22.85 -1.30 -15.49
N GLY A 158 -21.98 -0.35 -15.82
CA GLY A 158 -21.13 0.31 -14.84
C GLY A 158 -21.90 1.04 -13.73
N ALA A 159 -22.97 1.75 -14.11
CA ALA A 159 -23.86 2.42 -13.16
C ALA A 159 -24.59 1.43 -12.25
N ILE A 160 -24.99 0.25 -12.76
CA ILE A 160 -25.56 -0.83 -11.93
C ILE A 160 -24.54 -1.28 -10.87
N PHE A 161 -23.28 -1.54 -11.26
CA PHE A 161 -22.23 -1.89 -10.29
C PHE A 161 -21.98 -0.77 -9.28
N TYR A 162 -22.04 0.50 -9.71
CA TYR A 162 -21.90 1.63 -8.82
C TYR A 162 -23.04 1.73 -7.79
N ILE A 163 -24.29 1.56 -8.23
CA ILE A 163 -25.46 1.52 -7.33
C ILE A 163 -25.37 0.33 -6.37
N LEU A 164 -24.97 -0.85 -6.86
CA LEU A 164 -24.72 -2.02 -6.02
C LEU A 164 -23.63 -1.76 -4.98
N ASN A 165 -22.57 -1.04 -5.33
CA ASN A 165 -21.54 -0.64 -4.38
C ASN A 165 -22.13 0.23 -3.25
N LEU A 166 -22.91 1.26 -3.59
CA LEU A 166 -23.57 2.13 -2.60
C LEU A 166 -24.51 1.33 -1.69
N PHE A 167 -25.27 0.40 -2.27
CA PHE A 167 -26.17 -0.47 -1.53
C PHE A 167 -25.42 -1.39 -0.57
N PHE A 168 -24.37 -2.08 -1.03
CA PHE A 168 -23.54 -2.92 -0.16
C PHE A 168 -22.84 -2.11 0.91
N PHE A 169 -22.34 -0.91 0.57
CA PHE A 169 -21.69 -0.02 1.54
C PHE A 169 -22.67 0.40 2.65
N ALA A 170 -23.91 0.77 2.29
CA ALA A 170 -24.94 1.09 3.26
C ALA A 170 -25.28 -0.10 4.18
N ILE A 171 -25.39 -1.31 3.63
CA ILE A 171 -25.65 -2.53 4.42
C ILE A 171 -24.50 -2.84 5.38
N VAL A 172 -23.26 -2.84 4.89
CA VAL A 172 -22.07 -3.12 5.71
C VAL A 172 -21.93 -2.08 6.83
N CYS A 173 -22.11 -0.80 6.53
CA CYS A 173 -22.17 0.26 7.53
C CYS A 173 -23.29 0.05 8.55
N GLY A 174 -24.49 -0.33 8.09
CA GLY A 174 -25.62 -0.65 8.97
C GLY A 174 -25.32 -1.80 9.94
N PHE A 175 -24.68 -2.87 9.45
CA PHE A 175 -24.26 -3.98 10.31
C PHE A 175 -23.13 -3.63 11.26
N MET A 176 -22.16 -2.80 10.85
CA MET A 176 -21.11 -2.30 11.76
C MET A 176 -21.68 -1.43 12.88
N VAL A 177 -22.59 -0.51 12.55
CA VAL A 177 -23.31 0.30 13.55
C VAL A 177 -24.10 -0.61 14.49
N LEU A 178 -24.80 -1.62 13.95
CA LEU A 178 -25.55 -2.57 14.78
C LEU A 178 -24.64 -3.41 15.69
N ARG A 179 -23.45 -3.83 15.21
CA ARG A 179 -22.44 -4.54 16.02
C ARG A 179 -21.99 -3.67 17.20
N PHE A 180 -21.57 -2.43 16.94
CA PHE A 180 -20.99 -1.56 17.97
C PHE A 180 -22.03 -0.98 18.94
N THR A 181 -23.30 -0.85 18.52
CA THR A 181 -24.39 -0.47 19.42
C THR A 181 -24.83 -1.61 20.33
N LYS A 182 -24.83 -2.85 19.82
CA LYS A 182 -25.25 -4.03 20.61
C LYS A 182 -24.16 -4.56 21.55
N PHE A 183 -22.89 -4.41 21.17
CA PHE A 183 -21.74 -4.90 21.93
C PHE A 183 -20.83 -3.72 22.31
N PRO A 184 -21.09 -3.03 23.43
CA PRO A 184 -20.26 -1.91 23.87
C PRO A 184 -18.83 -2.37 24.13
N GLY A 185 -17.84 -1.56 23.77
CA GLY A 185 -16.41 -1.90 23.83
C GLY A 185 -15.87 -2.52 22.54
N ALA A 186 -16.70 -3.24 21.77
CA ALA A 186 -16.27 -3.95 20.57
C ALA A 186 -15.63 -3.04 19.51
N PHE A 187 -15.99 -1.75 19.44
CA PHE A 187 -15.35 -0.80 18.53
C PHE A 187 -13.88 -0.57 18.86
N LYS A 188 -13.57 -0.33 20.14
CA LYS A 188 -12.19 -0.14 20.60
C LYS A 188 -11.40 -1.42 20.45
N ASP A 189 -11.99 -2.54 20.86
CA ASP A 189 -11.36 -3.86 20.78
C ASP A 189 -11.02 -4.20 19.32
N SER A 190 -11.96 -3.99 18.40
CA SER A 190 -11.80 -4.22 16.96
C SER A 190 -10.67 -3.38 16.35
N LEU A 191 -10.55 -2.09 16.70
CA LEU A 191 -9.47 -1.23 16.19
C LEU A 191 -8.10 -1.55 16.80
N CYS A 192 -8.08 -2.03 18.05
CA CYS A 192 -6.86 -2.40 18.76
C CYS A 192 -6.42 -3.85 18.49
N HIS A 193 -7.24 -4.66 17.85
CA HIS A 193 -6.96 -6.05 17.55
C HIS A 193 -5.87 -6.20 16.49
N GLU A 194 -4.92 -7.13 16.70
CA GLU A 194 -3.73 -7.32 15.85
C GLU A 194 -4.06 -7.64 14.38
N ARG A 195 -5.14 -8.38 14.13
CA ARG A 195 -5.61 -8.76 12.78
C ARG A 195 -6.76 -7.90 12.28
N GLU A 196 -7.88 -7.82 13.02
CA GLU A 196 -9.05 -7.03 12.62
C GLU A 196 -8.72 -5.54 12.35
N GLY A 197 -7.85 -4.94 13.16
CA GLY A 197 -7.46 -3.53 13.03
C GLY A 197 -6.78 -3.20 11.70
N LEU A 198 -6.03 -4.16 11.12
CA LEU A 198 -5.40 -4.01 9.81
C LEU A 198 -6.42 -3.87 8.67
N PHE A 199 -7.68 -4.27 8.89
CA PHE A 199 -8.75 -4.16 7.89
C PHE A 199 -9.59 -2.89 8.02
N PHE A 200 -9.48 -2.10 9.10
CA PHE A 200 -10.13 -0.78 9.18
C PHE A 200 -9.87 0.13 7.97
N PRO A 201 -8.65 0.19 7.39
CA PRO A 201 -8.36 0.87 6.14
C PRO A 201 -9.31 0.55 4.97
N THR A 202 -9.85 -0.67 4.91
CA THR A 202 -10.72 -1.08 3.81
C THR A 202 -12.02 -0.27 3.75
N PHE A 203 -12.50 0.29 4.88
CA PHE A 203 -13.57 1.28 4.89
C PHE A 203 -13.22 2.50 4.03
N TRP A 204 -12.03 3.06 4.21
CA TRP A 204 -11.55 4.22 3.46
C TRP A 204 -11.24 3.87 1.99
N LEU A 205 -10.83 2.64 1.70
CA LEU A 205 -10.71 2.18 0.32
C LEU A 205 -12.07 2.18 -0.38
N SER A 206 -13.13 1.72 0.29
CA SER A 206 -14.49 1.80 -0.24
C SER A 206 -14.93 3.25 -0.48
N VAL A 207 -14.65 4.16 0.46
CA VAL A 207 -14.94 5.60 0.27
C VAL A 207 -14.22 6.16 -0.95
N ALA A 208 -12.95 5.81 -1.20
CA ALA A 208 -12.23 6.23 -2.41
C ALA A 208 -12.93 5.79 -3.70
N THR A 209 -13.44 4.54 -3.73
CA THR A 209 -14.18 4.04 -4.90
C THR A 209 -15.52 4.74 -5.08
N ILE A 210 -16.17 5.19 -4.00
CA ILE A 210 -17.40 5.97 -4.07
C ILE A 210 -17.12 7.37 -4.62
N ILE A 211 -16.09 8.06 -4.13
CA ILE A 211 -15.67 9.37 -4.66
C ILE A 211 -15.37 9.26 -6.16
N THR A 212 -14.54 8.27 -6.53
CA THR A 212 -14.16 7.98 -7.92
C THR A 212 -15.36 7.66 -8.80
N GLY A 213 -16.25 6.78 -8.32
CA GLY A 213 -17.46 6.40 -9.03
C GLY A 213 -18.46 7.55 -9.18
N THR A 214 -18.56 8.44 -8.20
CA THR A 214 -19.40 9.64 -8.31
C THR A 214 -18.92 10.54 -9.45
N GLN A 215 -17.60 10.75 -9.58
CA GLN A 215 -17.06 11.49 -10.72
C GLN A 215 -17.45 10.83 -12.05
N LYS A 216 -17.26 9.51 -12.17
CA LYS A 216 -17.44 8.77 -13.42
C LYS A 216 -18.89 8.54 -13.85
N TYR A 217 -19.83 8.42 -12.89
CA TYR A 217 -21.22 8.04 -13.19
C TYR A 217 -22.26 9.11 -12.86
N VAL A 218 -21.98 10.02 -11.93
CA VAL A 218 -22.94 11.04 -11.51
C VAL A 218 -22.60 12.37 -12.16
N ILE A 219 -21.37 12.86 -11.97
CA ILE A 219 -20.98 14.21 -12.43
C ILE A 219 -20.95 14.30 -13.95
N VAL A 220 -20.48 13.27 -14.64
CA VAL A 220 -20.42 13.22 -16.11
C VAL A 220 -21.81 13.29 -16.77
N MET A 221 -22.89 12.94 -16.05
CA MET A 221 -24.27 13.04 -16.57
C MET A 221 -24.78 14.48 -16.69
N TYR A 222 -24.16 15.43 -15.97
CA TYR A 222 -24.54 16.84 -16.02
C TYR A 222 -23.72 17.59 -17.07
N GLU A 223 -24.40 18.41 -17.87
CA GLU A 223 -23.76 19.28 -18.85
C GLU A 223 -22.82 20.30 -18.18
N SER A 224 -21.83 20.79 -18.93
CA SER A 224 -20.80 21.70 -18.40
C SER A 224 -21.36 22.99 -17.82
N ASN A 225 -22.48 23.47 -18.36
CA ASN A 225 -23.10 24.75 -18.00
C ASN A 225 -24.17 24.62 -16.91
N ASP A 226 -24.42 23.40 -16.42
CA ASP A 226 -25.39 23.19 -15.34
C ASP A 226 -24.80 23.68 -14.00
N SER A 227 -25.54 24.57 -13.34
CA SER A 227 -25.25 25.02 -11.97
C SER A 227 -25.00 23.88 -10.98
N MET A 228 -25.70 22.74 -11.16
CA MET A 228 -25.54 21.55 -10.33
C MET A 228 -24.13 20.95 -10.46
N ARG A 229 -23.57 20.93 -11.67
CA ARG A 229 -22.20 20.43 -11.90
C ARG A 229 -21.17 21.26 -11.15
N GLY A 230 -21.32 22.60 -11.14
CA GLY A 230 -20.42 23.48 -10.39
C GLY A 230 -20.41 23.19 -8.89
N TRP A 231 -21.57 22.97 -8.29
CA TRP A 231 -21.68 22.58 -6.88
C TRP A 231 -21.08 21.20 -6.63
N MET A 232 -21.35 20.21 -7.49
CA MET A 232 -20.80 18.86 -7.36
C MET A 232 -19.27 18.84 -7.47
N LEU A 233 -18.67 19.62 -8.37
CA LEU A 233 -17.22 19.73 -8.49
C LEU A 233 -16.58 20.33 -7.23
N THR A 234 -17.23 21.34 -6.65
CA THR A 234 -16.79 21.93 -5.37
C THR A 234 -16.87 20.89 -4.25
N SER A 235 -17.97 20.15 -4.17
CA SER A 235 -18.16 19.04 -3.22
C SER A 235 -17.11 17.94 -3.39
N MET A 236 -16.69 17.63 -4.62
CA MET A 236 -15.58 16.69 -4.87
C MET A 236 -14.24 17.19 -4.35
N SER A 237 -13.95 18.48 -4.54
CA SER A 237 -12.73 19.08 -4.00
C SER A 237 -12.70 18.99 -2.47
N ILE A 238 -13.81 19.29 -1.81
CA ILE A 238 -13.95 19.18 -0.35
C ILE A 238 -13.80 17.72 0.09
N ALA A 239 -14.48 16.78 -0.59
CA ALA A 239 -14.39 15.36 -0.30
C ALA A 239 -12.96 14.82 -0.45
N PHE A 240 -12.22 15.28 -1.45
CA PHE A 240 -10.81 14.94 -1.64
C PHE A 240 -9.94 15.38 -0.45
N TRP A 241 -10.05 16.65 -0.02
CA TRP A 241 -9.26 17.14 1.11
C TRP A 241 -9.63 16.47 2.43
N ALA A 242 -10.93 16.25 2.67
CA ALA A 242 -11.39 15.48 3.82
C ALA A 242 -10.82 14.05 3.80
N TYR A 243 -10.82 13.41 2.63
CA TYR A 243 -10.24 12.08 2.44
C TYR A 243 -8.74 12.07 2.75
N VAL A 244 -7.97 13.00 2.18
CA VAL A 244 -6.51 13.11 2.41
C VAL A 244 -6.20 13.27 3.90
N VAL A 245 -6.86 14.21 4.59
CA VAL A 245 -6.60 14.47 6.01
C VAL A 245 -6.95 13.26 6.86
N CYS A 246 -8.12 12.67 6.66
CA CYS A 246 -8.57 11.51 7.43
C CYS A 246 -7.67 10.29 7.19
N THR A 247 -7.33 9.99 5.93
CA THR A 247 -6.54 8.79 5.60
C THR A 247 -5.08 8.92 5.99
N PHE A 248 -4.50 10.13 5.90
CA PHE A 248 -3.17 10.39 6.43
C PHE A 248 -3.15 10.21 7.96
N ALA A 249 -4.15 10.73 8.67
CA ALA A 249 -4.28 10.53 10.11
C ALA A 249 -4.44 9.04 10.47
N VAL A 250 -5.26 8.29 9.71
CA VAL A 250 -5.43 6.84 9.90
C VAL A 250 -4.11 6.10 9.70
N ALA A 251 -3.35 6.40 8.65
CA ALA A 251 -2.06 5.78 8.41
C ALA A 251 -1.10 6.03 9.59
N VAL A 252 -0.96 7.28 10.04
CA VAL A 252 -0.07 7.65 11.15
C VAL A 252 -0.50 6.97 12.45
N ILE A 253 -1.79 7.06 12.81
CA ILE A 253 -2.32 6.50 14.07
C ILE A 253 -2.21 4.98 14.07
N GLN A 254 -2.58 4.30 12.98
CA GLN A 254 -2.52 2.85 12.94
C GLN A 254 -1.09 2.34 12.98
N TYR A 255 -0.17 2.86 12.17
CA TYR A 255 1.23 2.41 12.25
C TYR A 255 1.83 2.70 13.62
N SER A 256 1.54 3.86 14.22
CA SER A 256 1.99 4.17 15.60
C SER A 256 1.47 3.14 16.60
N PHE A 257 0.18 2.76 16.49
CA PHE A 257 -0.39 1.72 17.33
C PHE A 257 0.23 0.34 17.09
N LEU A 258 0.46 -0.04 15.82
CA LEU A 258 1.09 -1.30 15.46
C LEU A 258 2.54 -1.39 15.97
N PHE A 259 3.28 -0.28 15.98
CA PHE A 259 4.66 -0.23 16.46
C PHE A 259 4.78 -0.28 17.99
N VAL A 260 3.79 0.25 18.71
CA VAL A 260 3.82 0.32 20.18
C VAL A 260 3.09 -0.86 20.83
N GLY A 261 1.96 -1.27 20.26
CA GLY A 261 1.02 -2.19 20.89
C GLY A 261 1.27 -3.67 20.58
N HIS A 262 1.90 -4.00 19.45
CA HIS A 262 1.96 -5.37 18.94
C HIS A 262 3.35 -5.79 18.49
N THR A 263 3.68 -7.06 18.67
CA THR A 263 4.94 -7.65 18.19
C THR A 263 4.67 -8.46 16.93
N TYR A 264 5.09 -7.92 15.79
CA TYR A 264 4.87 -8.52 14.49
C TYR A 264 6.10 -9.29 13.99
N LEU A 265 6.05 -10.62 14.06
CA LEU A 265 7.12 -11.47 13.55
C LEU A 265 7.13 -11.46 12.01
N LEU A 266 8.29 -11.18 11.41
CA LEU A 266 8.47 -11.18 9.95
C LEU A 266 8.11 -12.53 9.30
N THR A 267 8.28 -13.65 10.00
CA THR A 267 7.89 -14.98 9.51
C THR A 267 6.37 -15.14 9.35
N LYS A 268 5.58 -14.35 10.10
CA LYS A 268 4.12 -14.27 10.00
C LYS A 268 3.64 -13.14 9.06
N PHE A 269 4.54 -12.45 8.37
CA PHE A 269 4.17 -11.34 7.50
C PHE A 269 3.14 -11.77 6.45
N MET A 270 2.04 -11.01 6.38
CA MET A 270 1.00 -11.16 5.38
C MET A 270 0.81 -9.86 4.59
N PRO A 271 0.47 -9.93 3.29
CA PRO A 271 0.22 -8.74 2.48
C PRO A 271 -0.83 -7.77 3.05
N SER A 272 -1.74 -8.25 3.89
CA SER A 272 -2.71 -7.39 4.59
C SER A 272 -2.07 -6.32 5.47
N TRP A 273 -0.80 -6.48 5.88
CA TRP A 273 -0.08 -5.48 6.67
C TRP A 273 0.19 -4.19 5.87
N LEU A 274 0.04 -4.23 4.54
CA LEU A 274 0.10 -3.06 3.67
C LEU A 274 -1.18 -2.20 3.74
N LEU A 275 -2.31 -2.75 4.19
CA LEU A 275 -3.60 -2.06 4.14
C LEU A 275 -3.60 -0.70 4.85
N PRO A 276 -2.94 -0.49 6.01
CA PRO A 276 -2.91 0.81 6.69
C PRO A 276 -2.39 1.98 5.85
N ILE A 277 -1.45 1.76 4.93
CA ILE A 277 -0.94 2.83 4.06
C ILE A 277 -1.78 3.03 2.78
N PHE A 278 -2.62 2.06 2.42
CA PHE A 278 -3.33 2.11 1.12
C PHE A 278 -4.31 3.27 1.01
N PRO A 279 -5.14 3.62 2.02
CA PRO A 279 -6.07 4.74 1.88
C PRO A 279 -5.39 6.05 1.48
N VAL A 280 -4.30 6.42 2.15
CA VAL A 280 -3.57 7.65 1.77
C VAL A 280 -2.99 7.52 0.37
N MET A 281 -2.47 6.35 -0.03
CA MET A 281 -2.04 6.10 -1.40
C MET A 281 -3.14 6.38 -2.43
N LEU A 282 -4.37 5.92 -2.17
CA LEU A 282 -5.50 6.07 -3.10
C LEU A 282 -5.92 7.53 -3.31
N ALA A 283 -5.50 8.48 -2.46
CA ALA A 283 -5.68 9.90 -2.74
C ALA A 283 -5.06 10.30 -4.10
N GLY A 284 -3.94 9.70 -4.50
CA GLY A 284 -3.36 9.92 -5.83
C GLY A 284 -4.27 9.47 -6.96
N THR A 285 -4.91 8.31 -6.83
CA THR A 285 -5.89 7.83 -7.82
C THR A 285 -7.17 8.65 -7.85
N ILE A 286 -7.62 9.18 -6.71
CA ILE A 286 -8.76 10.10 -6.68
C ILE A 286 -8.38 11.39 -7.42
N ALA A 287 -7.21 11.97 -7.12
CA ALA A 287 -6.69 13.15 -7.81
C ALA A 287 -6.61 12.94 -9.32
N SER A 288 -6.13 11.78 -9.77
CA SER A 288 -6.02 11.42 -11.18
C SER A 288 -7.37 11.33 -11.90
N VAL A 289 -8.49 11.22 -11.16
CA VAL A 289 -9.84 11.12 -11.71
C VAL A 289 -10.58 12.44 -11.66
N ILE A 290 -10.44 13.22 -10.57
CA ILE A 290 -11.23 14.44 -10.38
C ILE A 290 -10.55 15.70 -10.91
N ALA A 291 -9.21 15.74 -10.98
CA ALA A 291 -8.47 16.99 -11.17
C ALA A 291 -8.76 17.68 -12.52
N ALA A 292 -8.98 16.93 -13.59
CA ALA A 292 -9.20 17.48 -14.93
C ALA A 292 -10.46 18.35 -15.03
N ASP A 293 -11.50 18.05 -14.23
CA ASP A 293 -12.75 18.81 -14.20
C ASP A 293 -12.70 19.97 -13.18
N GLN A 294 -11.67 20.05 -12.34
CA GLN A 294 -11.56 21.11 -11.33
C GLN A 294 -11.09 22.44 -11.96
N PRO A 295 -11.52 23.59 -11.42
CA PRO A 295 -10.96 24.89 -11.78
C PRO A 295 -9.44 24.92 -11.56
N LEU A 296 -8.71 25.70 -12.36
CA LEU A 296 -7.24 25.74 -12.33
C LEU A 296 -6.66 26.00 -10.92
N GLN A 297 -7.31 26.87 -10.14
CA GLN A 297 -6.88 27.21 -8.77
C GLN A 297 -6.94 26.00 -7.82
N SER A 298 -7.93 25.12 -7.98
CA SER A 298 -8.08 23.91 -7.16
C SER A 298 -7.36 22.71 -7.76
N ARG A 299 -7.17 22.68 -9.08
CA ARG A 299 -6.56 21.57 -9.82
C ARG A 299 -5.13 21.29 -9.38
N PHE A 300 -4.26 22.30 -9.38
CA PHE A 300 -2.85 22.08 -9.05
C PHE A 300 -2.62 21.61 -7.61
N PRO A 301 -3.26 22.21 -6.57
CA PRO A 301 -3.17 21.69 -5.21
C PRO A 301 -3.61 20.23 -5.08
N ILE A 302 -4.69 19.82 -5.77
CA ILE A 302 -5.15 18.43 -5.78
C ILE A 302 -4.11 17.51 -6.43
N LEU A 303 -3.51 17.91 -7.54
CA LEU A 303 -2.47 17.13 -8.22
C LEU A 303 -1.21 16.98 -7.35
N VAL A 304 -0.75 18.05 -6.71
CA VAL A 304 0.44 18.02 -5.84
C VAL A 304 0.20 17.16 -4.61
N ALA A 305 -0.94 17.35 -3.93
CA ALA A 305 -1.32 16.55 -2.77
C ALA A 305 -1.51 15.07 -3.14
N GLY A 306 -2.18 14.79 -4.26
CA GLY A 306 -2.38 13.45 -4.80
C GLY A 306 -1.05 12.76 -5.10
N LEU A 307 -0.12 13.46 -5.76
CA LEU A 307 1.21 12.93 -6.06
C LEU A 307 2.01 12.64 -4.78
N GLY A 308 1.99 13.54 -3.79
CA GLY A 308 2.67 13.34 -2.51
C GLY A 308 2.11 12.14 -1.74
N CYS A 309 0.79 11.99 -1.68
CA CYS A 309 0.12 10.88 -1.01
C CYS A 309 0.36 9.54 -1.73
N GLN A 310 0.33 9.54 -3.07
CA GLN A 310 0.68 8.38 -3.89
C GLN A 310 2.12 7.94 -3.63
N GLY A 311 3.06 8.90 -3.64
CA GLY A 311 4.48 8.66 -3.38
C GLY A 311 4.70 8.03 -2.01
N LEU A 312 4.12 8.61 -0.96
CA LEU A 312 4.18 8.07 0.41
C LEU A 312 3.72 6.61 0.44
N GLY A 313 2.53 6.33 -0.09
CA GLY A 313 1.96 4.98 -0.08
C GLY A 313 2.77 3.96 -0.86
N PHE A 314 3.26 4.34 -2.04
CA PHE A 314 4.08 3.46 -2.85
C PHE A 314 5.45 3.20 -2.22
N THR A 315 6.12 4.22 -1.68
CA THR A 315 7.44 4.05 -1.04
C THR A 315 7.37 3.13 0.18
N VAL A 316 6.38 3.30 1.05
CA VAL A 316 6.17 2.39 2.19
C VAL A 316 5.89 0.97 1.70
N SER A 317 5.11 0.82 0.62
CA SER A 317 4.81 -0.49 0.03
C SER A 317 6.08 -1.21 -0.46
N ILE A 318 7.01 -0.49 -1.10
CA ILE A 318 8.30 -1.06 -1.55
C ILE A 318 9.12 -1.60 -0.36
N ILE A 319 9.18 -0.85 0.75
CA ILE A 319 9.90 -1.29 1.96
C ILE A 319 9.24 -2.57 2.51
N MET A 320 7.90 -2.61 2.57
CA MET A 320 7.16 -3.77 3.04
C MET A 320 7.25 -4.97 2.09
N TYR A 321 7.40 -4.77 0.79
CA TYR A 321 7.62 -5.87 -0.16
C TYR A 321 8.92 -6.62 0.08
N ALA A 322 9.99 -5.94 0.49
CA ALA A 322 11.23 -6.61 0.84
C ALA A 322 11.01 -7.64 1.96
N HIS A 323 10.23 -7.26 2.98
CA HIS A 323 9.86 -8.14 4.09
C HIS A 323 8.94 -9.27 3.65
N TYR A 324 7.94 -8.97 2.81
CA TYR A 324 7.04 -9.98 2.25
C TYR A 324 7.77 -11.04 1.43
N ILE A 325 8.64 -10.62 0.50
CA ILE A 325 9.44 -11.53 -0.32
C ILE A 325 10.39 -12.32 0.58
N GLY A 326 11.05 -11.68 1.54
CA GLY A 326 11.88 -12.34 2.54
C GLY A 326 11.13 -13.46 3.28
N ARG A 327 9.90 -13.19 3.73
CA ARG A 327 9.01 -14.19 4.35
C ARG A 327 8.70 -15.34 3.39
N LEU A 328 8.35 -15.05 2.14
CA LEU A 328 8.08 -16.10 1.14
C LEU A 328 9.31 -16.98 0.87
N MET A 329 10.51 -16.39 0.90
CA MET A 329 11.76 -17.13 0.71
C MET A 329 12.13 -17.99 1.92
N GLN A 330 11.87 -17.51 3.14
CA GLN A 330 12.16 -18.22 4.38
C GLN A 330 11.14 -19.33 4.66
N VAL A 331 9.86 -18.96 4.74
CA VAL A 331 8.77 -19.85 5.22
C VAL A 331 8.01 -20.51 4.07
N GLY A 332 8.02 -19.92 2.87
CA GLY A 332 7.25 -20.41 1.72
C GLY A 332 5.91 -19.69 1.56
N LEU A 333 4.96 -20.32 0.86
CA LEU A 333 3.64 -19.74 0.60
C LEU A 333 2.78 -19.70 1.87
N PRO A 334 1.85 -18.74 2.02
CA PRO A 334 0.87 -18.76 3.11
C PRO A 334 -0.01 -20.02 3.10
N ASN A 335 -0.72 -20.24 4.22
CA ASN A 335 -1.77 -21.26 4.30
C ASN A 335 -2.74 -21.09 3.11
N ARG A 336 -3.18 -22.22 2.54
CA ARG A 336 -4.05 -22.27 1.36
C ARG A 336 -5.23 -21.30 1.45
N GLU A 337 -5.86 -21.16 2.62
CA GLU A 337 -7.06 -20.34 2.80
C GLU A 337 -6.78 -18.83 2.64
N HIS A 338 -5.55 -18.39 2.91
CA HIS A 338 -5.15 -16.98 2.82
C HIS A 338 -4.43 -16.61 1.52
N ARG A 339 -4.22 -17.55 0.60
CA ARG A 339 -3.48 -17.28 -0.65
C ARG A 339 -4.18 -16.28 -1.56
N GLY A 340 -5.51 -16.15 -1.47
CA GLY A 340 -6.25 -15.08 -2.14
C GLY A 340 -5.77 -13.69 -1.76
N ALA A 341 -5.31 -13.48 -0.52
CA ALA A 341 -4.78 -12.20 -0.04
C ALA A 341 -3.42 -11.83 -0.66
N MET A 342 -2.73 -12.77 -1.33
CA MET A 342 -1.47 -12.48 -2.02
C MET A 342 -1.64 -11.43 -3.13
N PHE A 343 -2.83 -11.35 -3.72
CA PHE A 343 -3.14 -10.34 -4.73
C PHE A 343 -3.14 -8.90 -4.20
N ILE A 344 -3.18 -8.67 -2.88
CA ILE A 344 -2.98 -7.33 -2.30
C ILE A 344 -1.65 -6.72 -2.78
N GLY A 345 -0.63 -7.55 -3.00
CA GLY A 345 0.66 -7.12 -3.54
C GLY A 345 0.61 -6.53 -4.95
N VAL A 346 -0.44 -6.80 -5.74
CA VAL A 346 -0.63 -6.23 -7.09
C VAL A 346 -1.05 -4.76 -7.01
N GLY A 347 -1.69 -4.35 -5.91
CA GLY A 347 -2.34 -3.05 -5.78
C GLY A 347 -1.39 -1.86 -5.92
N PRO A 348 -0.36 -1.72 -5.05
CA PRO A 348 0.51 -0.55 -5.02
C PRO A 348 1.13 -0.15 -6.37
N PRO A 349 1.82 -1.03 -7.12
CA PRO A 349 2.35 -0.66 -8.43
C PRO A 349 1.23 -0.29 -9.41
N SER A 350 0.12 -1.05 -9.43
CA SER A 350 -0.98 -0.82 -10.38
C SER A 350 -1.69 0.52 -10.17
N PHE A 351 -2.05 0.84 -8.93
CA PHE A 351 -2.70 2.11 -8.61
C PHE A 351 -1.75 3.30 -8.79
N THR A 352 -0.44 3.08 -8.64
CA THR A 352 0.57 4.11 -8.95
C THR A 352 0.66 4.39 -10.46
N CYS A 353 0.59 3.36 -11.32
CA CYS A 353 0.48 3.54 -12.77
C CYS A 353 -0.73 4.42 -13.13
N LEU A 354 -1.90 4.10 -12.56
CA LEU A 354 -3.13 4.86 -12.76
C LEU A 354 -2.97 6.32 -12.32
N ALA A 355 -2.44 6.53 -11.12
CA ALA A 355 -2.24 7.87 -10.57
C ALA A 355 -1.32 8.71 -11.46
N PHE A 356 -0.16 8.16 -11.88
CA PHE A 356 0.79 8.86 -12.73
C PHE A 356 0.18 9.25 -14.08
N ILE A 357 -0.39 8.30 -14.81
CA ILE A 357 -0.98 8.57 -16.13
C ILE A 357 -2.16 9.53 -16.01
N GLY A 358 -3.08 9.29 -15.07
CA GLY A 358 -4.28 10.11 -14.93
C GLY A 358 -3.98 11.55 -14.47
N MET A 359 -3.05 11.75 -13.53
CA MET A 359 -2.64 13.09 -13.10
C MET A 359 -1.90 13.84 -14.20
N ALA A 360 -1.02 13.17 -14.95
CA ALA A 360 -0.34 13.80 -16.10
C ALA A 360 -1.33 14.19 -17.20
N ASN A 361 -2.37 13.37 -17.43
CA ASN A 361 -3.43 13.70 -18.39
C ASN A 361 -4.33 14.85 -17.93
N ALA A 362 -4.46 15.09 -16.62
CA ALA A 362 -5.25 16.19 -16.07
C ALA A 362 -4.58 17.57 -16.20
N LEU A 363 -3.29 17.62 -16.53
CA LEU A 363 -2.59 18.88 -16.81
C LEU A 363 -3.18 19.57 -18.06
N PRO A 364 -3.31 20.91 -18.07
CA PRO A 364 -3.64 21.65 -19.30
C PRO A 364 -2.71 21.30 -20.47
N GLN A 365 -3.18 21.48 -21.71
CA GLN A 365 -2.35 21.21 -22.90
C GLN A 365 -1.22 22.22 -23.05
N ASP A 366 -1.49 23.47 -22.69
CA ASP A 366 -0.56 24.60 -22.63
C ASP A 366 0.23 24.66 -21.31
N PHE A 367 0.23 23.58 -20.53
CA PHE A 367 0.97 23.53 -19.28
C PHE A 367 2.47 23.61 -19.54
N ASP A 368 3.09 24.66 -19.00
CA ASP A 368 4.52 24.86 -18.94
C ASP A 368 4.88 25.39 -17.55
N LEU A 369 5.63 24.59 -16.78
CA LEU A 369 5.97 24.91 -15.40
C LEU A 369 6.91 26.13 -15.31
N GLN A 370 7.87 26.23 -16.22
CA GLN A 370 8.95 27.23 -16.19
C GLN A 370 8.75 28.33 -17.24
N ARG A 371 7.77 28.18 -18.14
CA ARG A 371 7.51 29.07 -19.29
C ARG A 371 8.67 29.15 -20.27
N ASP A 372 9.53 28.13 -20.27
CA ASP A 372 10.72 28.01 -21.12
C ASP A 372 10.59 26.88 -22.16
N GLY A 373 9.46 26.17 -22.17
CA GLY A 373 9.19 25.03 -23.05
C GLY A 373 9.93 23.74 -22.69
N LEU A 374 10.74 23.71 -21.62
CA LEU A 374 11.52 22.53 -21.24
C LEU A 374 10.73 21.54 -20.38
N MET A 375 9.92 22.05 -19.45
CA MET A 375 9.13 21.25 -18.51
C MET A 375 7.64 21.34 -18.83
N ASP A 376 7.28 20.89 -20.03
CA ASP A 376 5.93 20.97 -20.57
C ASP A 376 5.05 19.76 -20.19
N GLY A 377 3.76 19.88 -20.48
CA GLY A 377 2.78 18.82 -20.25
C GLY A 377 3.04 17.55 -21.06
N HIS A 378 3.74 17.61 -22.20
CA HIS A 378 4.05 16.43 -23.01
C HIS A 378 5.18 15.59 -22.40
N LEU A 379 6.22 16.25 -21.87
CA LEU A 379 7.31 15.62 -21.14
C LEU A 379 6.76 14.88 -19.91
N LEU A 380 5.92 15.53 -19.11
CA LEU A 380 5.34 14.91 -17.92
C LEU A 380 4.46 13.70 -18.24
N ARG A 381 3.67 13.75 -19.34
CA ARG A 381 2.91 12.57 -19.82
C ARG A 381 3.83 11.44 -20.27
N THR A 382 4.92 11.76 -20.95
CA THR A 382 5.92 10.77 -21.38
C THR A 382 6.61 10.12 -20.18
N MET A 383 7.03 10.91 -19.18
CA MET A 383 7.60 10.39 -17.93
C MET A 383 6.61 9.51 -17.18
N ALA A 384 5.35 9.95 -17.06
CA ALA A 384 4.29 9.18 -16.43
C ALA A 384 4.08 7.82 -17.12
N LEU A 385 4.10 7.78 -18.45
CA LEU A 385 3.99 6.53 -19.22
C LEU A 385 5.18 5.59 -18.99
N VAL A 386 6.41 6.11 -19.06
CA VAL A 386 7.63 5.30 -18.83
C VAL A 386 7.63 4.70 -17.42
N SER A 387 7.34 5.52 -16.41
CA SER A 387 7.21 5.05 -15.03
C SER A 387 6.06 4.05 -14.86
N ALA A 388 4.92 4.27 -15.52
CA ALA A 388 3.80 3.35 -15.47
C ALA A 388 4.13 1.98 -16.09
N ILE A 389 4.87 1.92 -17.21
CA ILE A 389 5.29 0.64 -17.82
C ILE A 389 6.24 -0.12 -16.88
N PHE A 390 7.19 0.59 -16.27
CA PHE A 390 8.11 -0.01 -15.28
C PHE A 390 7.35 -0.65 -14.11
N LEU A 391 6.38 0.08 -13.54
CA LEU A 391 5.56 -0.40 -12.43
C LEU A 391 4.56 -1.48 -12.85
N TRP A 392 4.04 -1.42 -14.07
CA TRP A 392 3.09 -2.39 -14.60
C TRP A 392 3.67 -3.79 -14.69
N VAL A 393 4.94 -3.92 -15.10
CA VAL A 393 5.63 -5.23 -15.11
C VAL A 393 5.85 -5.76 -13.68
N LEU A 394 6.14 -4.90 -12.71
CA LEU A 394 6.21 -5.29 -11.29
C LEU A 394 4.85 -5.81 -10.78
N ALA A 395 3.75 -5.12 -11.11
CA ALA A 395 2.40 -5.56 -10.78
C ALA A 395 2.09 -6.93 -11.40
N MET A 396 2.44 -7.11 -12.68
CA MET A 396 2.27 -8.37 -13.41
C MET A 396 3.03 -9.52 -12.75
N TRP A 397 4.25 -9.28 -12.27
CA TRP A 397 5.03 -10.29 -11.55
C TRP A 397 4.31 -10.75 -10.27
N PHE A 398 3.87 -9.81 -9.41
CA PHE A 398 3.10 -10.16 -8.21
C PHE A 398 1.79 -10.88 -8.54
N PHE A 399 1.11 -10.48 -9.62
CA PHE A 399 -0.11 -11.13 -10.10
C PHE A 399 0.16 -12.60 -10.46
N MET A 400 1.23 -12.88 -11.19
CA MET A 400 1.60 -14.25 -11.57
C MET A 400 1.98 -15.10 -10.36
N ILE A 401 2.74 -14.56 -9.40
CA ILE A 401 3.08 -15.26 -8.15
C ILE A 401 1.81 -15.60 -7.34
N ALA A 402 0.85 -14.68 -7.26
CA ALA A 402 -0.41 -14.91 -6.57
C ALA A 402 -1.27 -15.98 -7.26
N ILE A 403 -1.36 -15.97 -8.61
CA ILE A 403 -2.03 -17.03 -9.39
C ILE A 403 -1.40 -18.39 -9.11
N ILE A 404 -0.07 -18.49 -9.24
CA ILE A 404 0.64 -19.76 -9.01
C ILE A 404 0.42 -20.23 -7.56
N GLY A 405 0.44 -19.32 -6.59
CA GLY A 405 0.16 -19.62 -5.20
C GLY A 405 -1.23 -20.25 -4.99
N VAL A 406 -2.28 -19.65 -5.56
CA VAL A 406 -3.65 -20.17 -5.48
C VAL A 406 -3.81 -21.50 -6.24
N LEU A 407 -3.20 -21.63 -7.42
CA LEU A 407 -3.26 -22.87 -8.20
C LEU A 407 -2.52 -24.02 -7.53
N HIS A 408 -1.42 -23.74 -6.82
CA HIS A 408 -0.63 -24.75 -6.11
C HIS A 408 -1.41 -25.44 -4.97
N SER A 409 -2.28 -24.69 -4.28
CA SER A 409 -3.23 -25.26 -3.31
C SER A 409 -4.43 -24.34 -3.21
N ARG A 410 -5.56 -24.82 -3.75
CA ARG A 410 -6.80 -24.05 -3.80
C ARG A 410 -7.37 -23.91 -2.39
N PRO A 411 -7.81 -22.71 -1.99
CA PRO A 411 -8.61 -22.52 -0.79
C PRO A 411 -9.83 -23.47 -0.77
N LYS A 412 -10.16 -24.01 0.40
CA LYS A 412 -11.36 -24.85 0.61
C LYS A 412 -12.42 -24.11 1.41
N ASP A 413 -12.00 -23.33 2.39
CA ASP A 413 -12.87 -22.56 3.26
C ASP A 413 -12.82 -21.09 2.83
N PHE A 414 -13.99 -20.46 2.73
CA PHE A 414 -14.05 -19.07 2.31
C PHE A 414 -13.57 -18.14 3.42
N HIS A 415 -12.77 -17.13 3.04
CA HIS A 415 -12.38 -16.03 3.92
C HIS A 415 -12.53 -14.70 3.17
N LEU A 416 -12.80 -13.61 3.89
CA LEU A 416 -12.98 -12.29 3.28
C LEU A 416 -11.75 -11.82 2.49
N GLY A 417 -10.56 -12.35 2.78
CA GLY A 417 -9.33 -12.10 2.01
C GLY A 417 -9.41 -12.53 0.52
N TRP A 418 -10.39 -13.35 0.13
CA TRP A 418 -10.62 -13.72 -1.28
C TRP A 418 -10.96 -12.52 -2.16
N TRP A 419 -11.55 -11.47 -1.60
CA TRP A 419 -11.85 -10.23 -2.33
C TRP A 419 -10.61 -9.53 -2.90
N ALA A 420 -9.42 -9.82 -2.38
CA ALA A 420 -8.16 -9.37 -2.97
C ALA A 420 -7.92 -9.93 -4.39
N MET A 421 -8.57 -11.04 -4.77
CA MET A 421 -8.55 -11.53 -6.17
C MET A 421 -9.30 -10.60 -7.14
N VAL A 422 -10.06 -9.63 -6.63
CA VAL A 422 -10.83 -8.68 -7.44
C VAL A 422 -10.21 -7.28 -7.39
N PHE A 423 -10.22 -6.62 -6.22
CA PHE A 423 -9.94 -5.17 -6.14
C PHE A 423 -8.53 -4.74 -6.59
N PRO A 424 -7.41 -5.25 -6.06
CA PRO A 424 -6.07 -4.94 -6.58
C PRO A 424 -5.94 -5.16 -8.08
N ASN A 425 -6.61 -6.20 -8.59
CA ASN A 425 -6.54 -6.56 -9.99
C ASN A 425 -7.40 -5.64 -10.87
N THR A 426 -8.46 -4.99 -10.35
CA THR A 426 -9.14 -3.93 -11.12
C THR A 426 -8.14 -2.80 -11.41
N GLY A 427 -7.31 -2.43 -10.43
CA GLY A 427 -6.21 -1.48 -10.64
C GLY A 427 -5.22 -1.93 -11.72
N PHE A 428 -4.82 -3.20 -11.72
CA PHE A 428 -3.91 -3.75 -12.73
C PHE A 428 -4.49 -3.70 -14.15
N VAL A 429 -5.76 -4.04 -14.31
CA VAL A 429 -6.43 -3.97 -15.61
C VAL A 429 -6.63 -2.52 -16.05
N ILE A 430 -6.99 -1.63 -15.13
CA ILE A 430 -7.09 -0.19 -15.40
C ILE A 430 -5.74 0.38 -15.88
N ALA A 431 -4.63 0.00 -15.23
CA ALA A 431 -3.29 0.38 -15.65
C ALA A 431 -2.96 -0.15 -17.05
N THR A 432 -3.30 -1.40 -17.34
CA THR A 432 -3.12 -2.01 -18.67
C THR A 432 -3.87 -1.24 -19.75
N ILE A 433 -5.15 -0.91 -19.52
CA ILE A 433 -5.96 -0.09 -20.42
C ILE A 433 -5.35 1.30 -20.61
N SER A 434 -4.91 1.93 -19.51
CA SER A 434 -4.34 3.28 -19.55
C SER A 434 -3.03 3.32 -20.35
N ILE A 435 -2.18 2.29 -20.22
CA ILE A 435 -0.96 2.13 -21.00
C ILE A 435 -1.29 1.87 -22.48
N GLY A 436 -2.25 0.99 -22.78
CA GLY A 436 -2.69 0.74 -24.16
C GLY A 436 -3.26 2.00 -24.82
N ASN A 437 -3.99 2.83 -24.06
CA ASN A 437 -4.47 4.12 -24.51
C ASN A 437 -3.34 5.11 -24.79
N ALA A 438 -2.35 5.20 -23.90
CA ALA A 438 -1.22 6.09 -24.06
C ALA A 438 -0.30 5.69 -25.23
N LEU A 439 -0.09 4.38 -25.44
CA LEU A 439 0.69 3.84 -26.56
C LEU A 439 -0.07 3.80 -27.89
N GLN A 440 -1.39 4.04 -27.87
CA GLN A 440 -2.28 3.85 -29.02
C GLN A 440 -2.19 2.43 -29.62
N ASP A 441 -2.02 1.42 -28.76
CA ASP A 441 -1.85 0.01 -29.15
C ASP A 441 -3.17 -0.77 -28.95
N GLU A 442 -3.75 -1.25 -30.06
CA GLU A 442 -5.01 -2.01 -30.04
C GLU A 442 -4.88 -3.38 -29.36
N VAL A 443 -3.72 -4.04 -29.43
CA VAL A 443 -3.52 -5.37 -28.83
C VAL A 443 -3.61 -5.25 -27.31
N ILE A 444 -2.93 -4.25 -26.73
CA ILE A 444 -2.98 -4.00 -25.28
C ILE A 444 -4.41 -3.61 -24.85
N ARG A 445 -5.13 -2.83 -25.67
CA ARG A 445 -6.53 -2.49 -25.41
C ARG A 445 -7.44 -3.73 -25.38
N TYR A 446 -7.29 -4.66 -26.34
CA TYR A 446 -8.04 -5.93 -26.32
C TYR A 446 -7.68 -6.81 -25.13
N VAL A 447 -6.41 -6.85 -24.71
CA VAL A 447 -6.00 -7.51 -23.46
C VAL A 447 -6.73 -6.90 -22.25
N GLY A 448 -6.85 -5.56 -22.21
CA GLY A 448 -7.63 -4.85 -21.19
C GLY A 448 -9.09 -5.28 -21.13
N ASN A 449 -9.76 -5.44 -22.27
CA ASN A 449 -11.14 -5.96 -22.33
C ASN A 449 -11.23 -7.40 -21.81
N ALA A 450 -10.34 -8.27 -22.28
CA ALA A 450 -10.34 -9.68 -21.88
C ALA A 450 -10.14 -9.84 -20.37
N LEU A 451 -9.17 -9.11 -19.80
CA LEU A 451 -8.95 -9.10 -18.35
C LEU A 451 -10.13 -8.50 -17.59
N THR A 452 -10.82 -7.50 -18.14
CA THR A 452 -12.05 -6.96 -17.53
C THR A 452 -13.12 -8.03 -17.40
N ILE A 453 -13.35 -8.82 -18.44
CA ILE A 453 -14.30 -9.95 -18.40
C ILE A 453 -13.87 -10.95 -17.30
N CYS A 454 -12.58 -11.29 -17.21
CA CYS A 454 -12.06 -12.15 -16.16
C CYS A 454 -12.34 -11.60 -14.75
N ILE A 455 -12.17 -10.29 -14.54
CA ILE A 455 -12.42 -9.65 -13.24
C ILE A 455 -13.91 -9.65 -12.88
N VAL A 456 -14.80 -9.38 -13.84
CA VAL A 456 -16.26 -9.46 -13.62
C VAL A 456 -16.67 -10.89 -13.26
N CYS A 457 -16.13 -11.90 -13.95
CA CYS A 457 -16.36 -13.31 -13.63
C CYS A 457 -15.82 -13.67 -12.23
N MET A 458 -14.62 -13.18 -11.87
CA MET A 458 -14.04 -13.40 -10.54
C MET A 458 -14.87 -12.73 -9.45
N TRP A 459 -15.38 -11.50 -9.68
CA TRP A 459 -16.28 -10.83 -8.76
C TRP A 459 -17.55 -11.65 -8.50
N ALA A 460 -18.20 -12.17 -9.55
CA ALA A 460 -19.39 -13.00 -9.40
C ALA A 460 -19.08 -14.31 -8.65
N PHE A 461 -17.94 -14.94 -8.96
CA PHE A 461 -17.48 -16.15 -8.29
C PHE A 461 -17.23 -15.93 -6.79
N VAL A 462 -16.52 -14.85 -6.41
CA VAL A 462 -16.24 -14.52 -5.01
C VAL A 462 -17.52 -14.13 -4.27
N LEU A 463 -18.42 -13.37 -4.91
CA LEU A 463 -19.71 -12.99 -4.31
C LEU A 463 -20.57 -14.22 -4.00
N TYR A 464 -20.66 -15.17 -4.93
CA TYR A 464 -21.38 -16.43 -4.71
C TYR A 464 -20.83 -17.19 -3.49
N HIS A 465 -19.51 -17.33 -3.39
CA HIS A 465 -18.88 -18.01 -2.25
C HIS A 465 -19.05 -17.22 -0.95
N ASN A 466 -19.02 -15.89 -0.99
CA ASN A 466 -19.27 -15.05 0.18
C ASN A 466 -20.70 -15.25 0.73
N ILE A 467 -21.72 -15.24 -0.14
CA ILE A 467 -23.11 -15.50 0.27
C ILE A 467 -23.26 -16.92 0.81
N ARG A 468 -22.70 -17.92 0.13
CA ARG A 468 -22.68 -19.31 0.61
C ARG A 468 -22.03 -19.41 1.99
N ALA A 469 -20.89 -18.76 2.20
CA ALA A 469 -20.15 -18.79 3.46
C ALA A 469 -20.98 -18.21 4.62
N VAL A 470 -21.76 -17.16 4.38
CA VAL A 470 -22.72 -16.64 5.38
C VAL A 470 -23.80 -17.67 5.69
N ILE A 471 -24.38 -18.35 4.69
CA ILE A 471 -25.46 -19.33 4.90
C ILE A 471 -24.93 -20.56 5.65
N VAL A 472 -23.75 -21.05 5.24
CA VAL A 472 -23.11 -22.25 5.80
C VAL A 472 -22.37 -21.95 7.11
N SER A 473 -22.29 -20.68 7.53
CA SER A 473 -21.58 -20.23 8.75
C SER A 473 -20.07 -20.55 8.72
N GLU A 474 -19.44 -20.39 7.56
CA GLU A 474 -17.97 -20.40 7.43
C GLU A 474 -17.36 -19.06 7.86
N ILE A 475 -18.15 -17.99 7.79
CA ILE A 475 -17.84 -16.63 8.26
C ILE A 475 -18.95 -16.11 9.18
N MET A 476 -18.68 -15.03 9.90
CA MET A 476 -19.47 -14.54 11.02
C MET A 476 -19.69 -15.62 12.08
N TYR A 477 -18.61 -16.25 12.54
CA TYR A 477 -18.66 -17.33 13.52
C TYR A 477 -17.40 -17.32 14.42
N PRO A 478 -17.50 -17.66 15.72
CA PRO A 478 -16.34 -17.68 16.60
C PRO A 478 -15.19 -18.52 16.03
N GLY A 479 -13.97 -17.97 16.00
CA GLY A 479 -12.78 -18.68 15.54
C GLY A 479 -12.57 -18.68 14.02
N ARG A 480 -13.36 -17.91 13.24
CA ARG A 480 -13.34 -17.96 11.77
C ARG A 480 -12.88 -16.71 11.06
N ASP A 481 -13.19 -15.54 11.61
CA ASP A 481 -12.94 -14.27 10.97
C ASP A 481 -11.70 -13.58 11.57
N GLU A 482 -11.46 -12.32 11.18
CA GLU A 482 -10.28 -11.55 11.57
C GLU A 482 -10.26 -11.12 13.05
N ASP A 483 -11.29 -11.47 13.83
CA ASP A 483 -11.48 -11.11 15.24
C ASP A 483 -10.98 -12.18 16.23
N VAL A 484 -10.04 -13.03 15.77
CA VAL A 484 -9.42 -14.11 16.54
C VAL A 484 -7.91 -13.87 16.57
N GLU A 485 -7.19 -14.24 17.63
CA GLU A 485 -5.71 -14.23 17.68
C GLU A 485 -5.15 -15.62 17.31
N ASP A 486 -3.98 -15.69 16.65
CA ASP A 486 -3.35 -16.96 16.21
C ASP A 486 -2.41 -17.60 17.25
#